data_AF-A0ABD6E501-F1
#
_entry.id   AF-A0ABD6E501-F1
#
_cell.length_a   1.000
_cell.length_b   1.000
_cell.length_c   1.000
_cell.angle_alpha   90.00
_cell.angle_beta   90.00
_cell.angle_gamma   90.00
#
_symmetry.space_group_name_H-M   'P 1'
#
loop_
_entity.id
_entity.type
_entity.pdbx_description
1 polymer ?
#
loop_
_entity_poly.entity_id
_entity_poly.type
_entity_poly.pdbx_seq_one_letter_code
_entity_poly.pdbx_strand_id
1 'polypeptide(L)'
;MKASQLNALGTQLVYMFPSIYKSNIPTSLAVRYPMLQTLLSEKKLKGFVKTVDEQKSIIPIKSAKNVVFTSIVKSRRFGGDLYSEIVAKYLKSDLEVEVWRRGAKNLESSCKKPAVKNILELKIGAIAFPTTKDHSKWAVTVGKDRKSNAICIGDINRQESQFRRGGGTTCLESKVIRKLFKNTVNMVENCD
;
A
#
# COMPACT_ATOMS: atom_id res chain seq x y z
N MET A 1 16.56 -8.61 -2.54
CA MET A 1 16.41 -7.62 -3.64
C MET A 1 17.79 -7.36 -4.23
N LYS A 2 17.94 -7.07 -5.53
CA LYS A 2 19.25 -6.69 -6.10
C LYS A 2 19.59 -5.25 -5.72
N ALA A 3 20.88 -4.95 -5.54
CA ALA A 3 21.33 -3.61 -5.13
C ALA A 3 20.91 -2.51 -6.13
N SER A 4 20.73 -2.85 -7.41
CA SER A 4 20.21 -1.92 -8.44
C SER A 4 18.80 -1.39 -8.16
N GLN A 5 18.04 -2.02 -7.26
CA GLN A 5 16.69 -1.59 -6.88
C GLN A 5 16.68 -0.60 -5.70
N LEU A 6 17.82 -0.40 -5.02
CA LEU A 6 17.88 0.42 -3.81
C LEU A 6 17.51 1.88 -4.04
N ASN A 7 17.86 2.45 -5.21
CA ASN A 7 17.49 3.82 -5.53
C ASN A 7 15.98 3.96 -5.73
N ALA A 8 15.36 3.01 -6.42
CA ALA A 8 13.90 2.96 -6.62
C ALA A 8 13.15 2.83 -5.27
N LEU A 9 13.64 1.96 -4.38
CA LEU A 9 13.11 1.83 -3.03
C LEU A 9 13.28 3.13 -2.23
N GLY A 10 14.46 3.76 -2.31
CA GLY A 10 14.72 5.06 -1.69
C GLY A 10 13.72 6.12 -2.13
N THR A 11 13.39 6.18 -3.43
CA THR A 11 12.32 7.06 -3.94
C THR A 11 10.99 6.78 -3.27
N GLN A 12 10.53 5.54 -3.23
CA GLN A 12 9.24 5.20 -2.59
C GLN A 12 9.23 5.60 -1.11
N LEU A 13 10.31 5.35 -0.38
CA LEU A 13 10.44 5.72 1.03
C LEU A 13 10.45 7.24 1.24
N VAL A 14 11.01 8.04 0.33
CA VAL A 14 10.93 9.51 0.41
C VAL A 14 9.48 10.00 0.34
N TYR A 15 8.65 9.40 -0.55
CA TYR A 15 7.22 9.69 -0.59
C TYR A 15 6.51 9.32 0.71
N MET A 16 6.78 8.11 1.22
CA MET A 16 6.15 7.61 2.44
C MET A 16 6.54 8.42 3.68
N PHE A 17 7.74 9.02 3.69
CA PHE A 17 8.30 9.74 4.83
C PHE A 17 8.26 8.90 6.12
N PRO A 18 8.97 7.76 6.19
CA PRO A 18 9.06 7.00 7.42
C PRO A 18 9.88 7.77 8.47
N SER A 19 9.55 7.55 9.74
CA SER A 19 10.40 7.92 10.86
C SER A 19 11.59 6.98 10.89
N ILE A 20 12.79 7.50 10.64
CA ILE A 20 14.03 6.72 10.63
C ILE A 20 14.67 6.85 12.00
N TYR A 21 14.70 5.74 12.74
CA TYR A 21 15.24 5.70 14.09
C TYR A 21 16.76 5.56 14.13
N LYS A 22 17.32 4.78 13.19
CA LYS A 22 18.76 4.54 13.07
C LYS A 22 19.11 4.37 11.58
N SER A 23 20.29 4.84 11.19
CA SER A 23 20.81 4.68 9.83
C SER A 23 22.29 4.34 9.86
N ASN A 24 22.73 3.57 8.85
CA ASN A 24 24.13 3.30 8.59
C ASN A 24 24.29 3.14 7.07
N ILE A 25 24.83 4.16 6.40
CA ILE A 25 25.08 4.14 4.96
C ILE A 25 26.52 4.59 4.74
N PRO A 26 27.44 3.67 4.39
CA PRO A 26 28.79 4.03 3.98
C PRO A 26 28.78 5.05 2.82
N THR A 27 29.75 5.98 2.81
CA THR A 27 29.84 7.07 1.81
C THR A 27 29.79 6.55 0.38
N SER A 28 30.46 5.43 0.09
CA SER A 28 30.45 4.80 -1.24
C SER A 28 29.06 4.34 -1.68
N LEU A 29 28.22 3.88 -0.75
CA LEU A 29 26.83 3.51 -1.02
C LEU A 29 25.91 4.73 -1.10
N ALA A 30 26.17 5.77 -0.31
CA ALA A 30 25.41 7.02 -0.37
C ALA A 30 25.55 7.69 -1.75
N VAL A 31 26.77 7.73 -2.30
CA VAL A 31 27.03 8.24 -3.66
C VAL A 31 26.36 7.38 -4.72
N ARG A 32 26.38 6.05 -4.56
CA ARG A 32 25.78 5.12 -5.52
C ARG A 32 24.25 5.12 -5.51
N TYR A 33 23.63 5.41 -4.35
CA TYR A 33 22.18 5.37 -4.14
C TYR A 33 21.69 6.68 -3.53
N PRO A 34 21.69 7.78 -4.31
CA PRO A 34 21.44 9.13 -3.80
C PRO A 34 20.07 9.25 -3.12
N MET A 35 19.05 8.50 -3.55
CA MET A 35 17.73 8.55 -2.90
C MET A 35 17.74 8.02 -1.47
N LEU A 36 18.67 7.11 -1.13
CA LEU A 36 18.85 6.69 0.26
C LEU A 36 19.46 7.82 1.11
N GLN A 37 20.35 8.63 0.54
CA GLN A 37 20.87 9.82 1.20
C GLN A 37 19.77 10.88 1.37
N THR A 38 18.97 11.13 0.33
CA THR A 38 17.81 12.03 0.39
C THR A 38 16.84 11.62 1.49
N LEU A 39 16.57 10.32 1.62
CA LEU A 39 15.71 9.76 2.66
C LEU A 39 16.20 10.06 4.09
N LEU A 40 17.51 10.20 4.29
CA LEU A 40 18.11 10.55 5.58
C LEU A 40 18.18 12.07 5.83
N SER A 41 18.17 12.89 4.78
CA SER A 41 18.27 14.35 4.92
C SER A 41 17.06 14.95 5.65
N GLU A 42 17.23 16.00 6.45
CA GLU A 42 16.11 16.63 7.18
C GLU A 42 15.11 17.34 6.24
N LYS A 43 15.52 17.64 5.00
CA LYS A 43 14.73 18.36 3.99
C LYS A 43 13.81 17.46 3.16
N LYS A 44 13.48 16.23 3.60
CA LYS A 44 12.89 15.13 2.78
C LYS A 44 11.69 15.49 1.88
N LEU A 45 10.93 16.55 2.17
CA LEU A 45 9.74 16.96 1.40
C LEU A 45 9.73 18.42 0.92
N LYS A 46 10.68 19.28 1.33
CA LYS A 46 10.63 20.71 0.97
C LYS A 46 10.90 20.96 -0.51
N GLY A 47 11.43 19.98 -1.26
CA GLY A 47 11.72 20.13 -2.70
C GLY A 47 11.09 19.12 -3.66
N PHE A 48 10.51 18.00 -3.18
CA PHE A 48 10.16 16.85 -4.04
C PHE A 48 8.70 16.74 -4.49
N VAL A 49 7.77 17.48 -3.87
CA VAL A 49 6.32 17.31 -4.09
C VAL A 49 5.66 18.68 -4.18
N LYS A 50 5.56 19.22 -5.40
CA LYS A 50 4.99 20.54 -5.73
C LYS A 50 3.56 20.45 -6.27
N THR A 51 3.14 19.37 -6.92
CA THR A 51 1.77 19.17 -7.48
C THR A 51 1.04 17.95 -6.91
N VAL A 52 -0.28 17.80 -7.14
CA VAL A 52 -1.09 16.67 -6.63
C VAL A 52 -0.69 15.32 -7.26
N ASP A 53 -0.34 15.29 -8.55
CA ASP A 53 0.16 14.04 -9.17
C ASP A 53 1.57 13.68 -8.70
N GLU A 54 2.36 14.67 -8.26
CA GLU A 54 3.64 14.44 -7.57
C GLU A 54 3.47 13.94 -6.13
N GLN A 55 2.25 13.75 -5.61
CA GLN A 55 2.01 13.27 -4.24
C GLN A 55 1.85 11.75 -4.16
N LYS A 56 1.92 11.03 -5.28
CA LYS A 56 1.90 9.57 -5.35
C LYS A 56 3.01 9.06 -6.26
N SER A 57 3.39 7.81 -6.09
CA SER A 57 4.34 7.15 -6.98
C SER A 57 3.98 5.68 -7.14
N ILE A 58 4.09 5.18 -8.37
CA ILE A 58 3.81 3.79 -8.71
C ILE A 58 4.97 3.27 -9.55
N ILE A 59 5.75 2.33 -9.01
CA ILE A 59 6.91 1.79 -9.72
C ILE A 59 7.03 0.28 -9.53
N PRO A 60 7.56 -0.45 -10.54
CA PRO A 60 7.94 -1.84 -10.36
C PRO A 60 9.23 -1.93 -9.53
N ILE A 61 9.27 -2.88 -8.59
CA ILE A 61 10.48 -3.28 -7.86
C ILE A 61 10.66 -4.80 -8.00
N LYS A 62 11.91 -5.26 -8.07
CA LYS A 62 12.23 -6.68 -8.31
C LYS A 62 12.93 -7.32 -7.12
N SER A 63 12.51 -8.54 -6.77
CA SER A 63 13.26 -9.37 -5.82
C SER A 63 14.62 -9.81 -6.37
N ALA A 64 15.43 -10.50 -5.55
CA ALA A 64 16.70 -11.06 -6.02
C ALA A 64 16.51 -12.06 -7.17
N LYS A 65 15.40 -12.83 -7.13
CA LYS A 65 15.00 -13.80 -8.16
C LYS A 65 14.12 -13.17 -9.26
N ASN A 66 14.17 -11.84 -9.44
CA ASN A 66 13.44 -11.09 -10.46
C ASN A 66 11.90 -11.16 -10.39
N VAL A 67 11.30 -11.66 -9.31
CA VAL A 67 9.85 -11.51 -9.08
C VAL A 67 9.52 -10.02 -9.03
N VAL A 68 8.58 -9.58 -9.87
CA VAL A 68 8.15 -8.19 -9.97
C VAL A 68 7.04 -7.94 -8.97
N PHE A 69 7.20 -6.87 -8.20
CA PHE A 69 6.17 -6.29 -7.36
C PHE A 69 5.90 -4.86 -7.81
N THR A 70 4.69 -4.37 -7.63
CA THR A 70 4.36 -2.96 -7.87
C THR A 70 4.30 -2.25 -6.52
N SER A 71 5.21 -1.31 -6.28
CA SER A 71 5.14 -0.41 -5.14
C SER A 71 4.23 0.77 -5.48
N ILE A 72 3.20 0.99 -4.67
CA ILE A 72 2.21 2.07 -4.82
C ILE A 72 2.24 2.87 -3.51
N VAL A 73 2.73 4.11 -3.58
CA VAL A 73 2.87 4.98 -2.40
C VAL A 73 2.20 6.32 -2.59
N LYS A 74 1.83 6.94 -1.47
CA LYS A 74 1.39 8.31 -1.37
C LYS A 74 2.17 9.06 -0.31
N SER A 75 2.29 10.37 -0.50
CA SER A 75 2.81 11.29 0.49
C SER A 75 1.71 11.76 1.45
N ARG A 76 2.13 12.34 2.57
CA ARG A 76 1.23 12.99 3.54
C ARG A 76 0.38 14.13 2.96
N ARG A 77 0.77 14.68 1.79
CA ARG A 77 0.06 15.78 1.13
C ARG A 77 -1.07 15.29 0.21
N PHE A 78 -1.11 13.99 -0.11
CA PHE A 78 -2.08 13.41 -1.06
C PHE A 78 -3.55 13.65 -0.67
N GLY A 79 -3.86 13.62 0.63
CA GLY A 79 -5.18 14.04 1.12
C GLY A 79 -6.34 13.08 0.85
N GLY A 80 -6.11 11.88 0.31
CA GLY A 80 -7.15 10.89 0.02
C GLY A 80 -6.85 9.45 0.45
N ASP A 81 -7.82 8.57 0.23
CA ASP A 81 -7.71 7.12 0.48
C ASP A 81 -6.74 6.49 -0.53
N LEU A 82 -5.74 5.76 -0.02
CA LEU A 82 -4.78 5.03 -0.85
C LEU A 82 -5.50 4.02 -1.76
N TYR A 83 -6.51 3.33 -1.23
CA TYR A 83 -7.09 2.18 -1.91
C TYR A 83 -8.07 2.61 -3.01
N SER A 84 -9.04 3.49 -2.71
CA SER A 84 -10.01 3.96 -3.72
C SER A 84 -9.40 4.91 -4.75
N GLU A 85 -8.48 5.79 -4.34
CA GLU A 85 -7.96 6.84 -5.24
C GLU A 85 -6.75 6.41 -6.06
N ILE A 86 -6.03 5.35 -5.64
CA ILE A 86 -4.78 4.94 -6.31
C ILE A 86 -4.83 3.45 -6.68
N VAL A 87 -4.91 2.55 -5.69
CA VAL A 87 -4.70 1.11 -5.91
C VAL A 87 -5.78 0.52 -6.84
N ALA A 88 -7.06 0.76 -6.55
CA ALA A 88 -8.17 0.18 -7.31
C ALA A 88 -8.19 0.71 -8.76
N LYS A 89 -7.90 2.01 -8.94
CA LYS A 89 -7.80 2.66 -10.25
C LYS A 89 -6.62 2.14 -11.07
N TYR A 90 -5.45 1.97 -10.44
CA TYR A 90 -4.26 1.43 -11.10
C TYR A 90 -4.45 -0.02 -11.55
N LEU A 91 -4.99 -0.87 -10.67
CA LEU A 91 -5.26 -2.28 -10.95
C LEU A 91 -6.51 -2.49 -11.83
N LYS A 92 -7.28 -1.42 -12.08
CA LYS A 92 -8.55 -1.44 -12.83
C LYS A 92 -9.47 -2.56 -12.36
N SER A 93 -9.55 -2.75 -11.04
CA SER A 93 -10.25 -3.88 -10.40
C SER A 93 -10.85 -3.43 -9.08
N ASP A 94 -11.99 -4.00 -8.73
CA ASP A 94 -12.57 -3.84 -7.40
C ASP A 94 -11.65 -4.48 -6.34
N LEU A 95 -11.69 -3.93 -5.13
CA LEU A 95 -10.89 -4.38 -4.00
C LEU A 95 -11.77 -4.75 -2.81
N GLU A 96 -11.35 -5.80 -2.11
CA GLU A 96 -11.67 -6.00 -0.70
C GLU A 96 -10.42 -5.69 0.13
N VAL A 97 -10.58 -4.92 1.21
CA VAL A 97 -9.47 -4.34 1.97
C VAL A 97 -9.57 -4.72 3.44
N GLU A 98 -8.53 -5.42 3.92
CA GLU A 98 -8.29 -5.72 5.33
C GLU A 98 -7.45 -4.60 5.92
N VAL A 99 -7.98 -3.91 6.92
CA VAL A 99 -7.24 -2.89 7.69
C VAL A 99 -7.72 -2.90 9.13
N TRP A 100 -6.87 -2.44 10.05
CA TRP A 100 -7.26 -2.34 11.45
C TRP A 100 -8.34 -1.27 11.65
N ARG A 101 -9.57 -1.69 11.97
CA ARG A 101 -10.75 -0.81 12.09
C ARG A 101 -11.04 -0.24 13.48
N ARG A 102 -10.06 -0.21 14.41
CA ARG A 102 -10.23 0.43 15.74
C ARG A 102 -9.85 1.92 15.77
N GLY A 103 -9.84 2.60 14.63
CA GLY A 103 -9.53 4.03 14.55
C GLY A 103 -10.77 4.91 14.62
N ALA A 104 -10.60 6.17 15.00
CA ALA A 104 -11.64 7.18 14.84
C ALA A 104 -11.93 7.42 13.35
N LYS A 105 -13.22 7.52 13.00
CA LYS A 105 -13.71 7.80 11.63
C LYS A 105 -13.13 6.84 10.59
N ASN A 106 -13.49 5.56 10.70
CA ASN A 106 -13.22 4.59 9.64
C ASN A 106 -13.99 5.01 8.37
N LEU A 107 -13.37 4.81 7.21
CA LEU A 107 -14.05 5.03 5.94
C LEU A 107 -15.01 3.87 5.68
N GLU A 108 -16.18 4.18 5.14
CA GLU A 108 -17.15 3.18 4.69
C GLU A 108 -16.74 2.53 3.37
N SER A 109 -17.36 1.40 3.07
CA SER A 109 -17.25 0.74 1.78
C SER A 109 -17.82 1.60 0.66
N SER A 110 -17.16 1.60 -0.50
CA SER A 110 -17.65 2.30 -1.70
C SER A 110 -17.99 1.30 -2.79
N CYS A 111 -19.22 1.37 -3.29
CA CYS A 111 -19.67 0.57 -4.43
C CYS A 111 -19.50 1.27 -5.78
N LYS A 112 -19.02 2.53 -5.79
CA LYS A 112 -18.66 3.22 -7.03
C LYS A 112 -17.47 2.52 -7.66
N LYS A 113 -17.56 2.17 -8.94
CA LYS A 113 -16.51 1.41 -9.64
C LYS A 113 -15.25 2.25 -9.91
N PRO A 114 -14.03 1.69 -9.72
CA PRO A 114 -13.76 0.40 -9.09
C PRO A 114 -14.11 0.42 -7.60
N ALA A 115 -14.91 -0.55 -7.16
CA ALA A 115 -15.45 -0.60 -5.80
C ALA A 115 -14.35 -0.96 -4.80
N VAL A 116 -14.39 -0.38 -3.61
CA VAL A 116 -13.46 -0.68 -2.52
C VAL A 116 -14.26 -0.95 -1.25
N LYS A 117 -14.34 -2.23 -0.90
CA LYS A 117 -15.10 -2.70 0.26
C LYS A 117 -14.19 -3.08 1.42
N ASN A 118 -14.63 -2.78 2.63
CA ASN A 118 -13.94 -3.16 3.86
C ASN A 118 -14.24 -4.61 4.22
N ILE A 119 -13.21 -5.35 4.61
CA ILE A 119 -13.37 -6.65 5.24
C ILE A 119 -13.72 -6.42 6.72
N LEU A 120 -14.71 -7.16 7.21
CA LEU A 120 -15.20 -7.11 8.60
C LEU A 120 -14.67 -8.28 9.44
N GLU A 121 -14.51 -9.44 8.81
CA GLU A 121 -14.08 -10.65 9.47
C GLU A 121 -13.29 -11.55 8.53
N LEU A 122 -12.23 -12.15 9.09
CA LEU A 122 -11.43 -13.18 8.45
C LEU A 122 -11.72 -14.55 9.08
N LYS A 123 -11.60 -15.61 8.28
CA LYS A 123 -11.66 -17.00 8.72
C LYS A 123 -10.50 -17.79 8.12
N ILE A 124 -9.66 -18.36 9.00
CA ILE A 124 -8.51 -19.20 8.63
C ILE A 124 -8.72 -20.57 9.26
N GLY A 125 -9.03 -21.57 8.43
CA GLY A 125 -9.45 -22.88 8.91
C GLY A 125 -10.72 -22.77 9.77
N ALA A 126 -10.64 -23.20 11.02
CA ALA A 126 -11.74 -23.13 11.98
C ALA A 126 -11.82 -21.80 12.76
N ILE A 127 -10.81 -20.94 12.65
CA ILE A 127 -10.70 -19.72 13.46
C ILE A 127 -11.26 -18.55 12.68
N ALA A 128 -12.28 -17.89 13.22
CA ALA A 128 -12.79 -16.62 12.72
C ALA A 128 -12.43 -15.48 13.69
N PHE A 129 -12.06 -14.32 13.16
CA PHE A 129 -11.76 -13.14 13.98
C PHE A 129 -12.06 -11.84 13.23
N PRO A 130 -12.55 -10.80 13.93
CA PRO A 130 -12.87 -9.53 13.31
C PRO A 130 -11.59 -8.74 13.00
N THR A 131 -11.64 -7.90 11.96
CA THR A 131 -10.50 -7.05 11.55
C THR A 131 -10.12 -6.02 12.61
N THR A 132 -10.97 -5.78 13.62
CA THR A 132 -10.63 -4.95 14.79
C THR A 132 -9.59 -5.60 15.71
N LYS A 133 -9.31 -6.90 15.55
CA LYS A 133 -8.31 -7.67 16.30
C LYS A 133 -7.06 -8.00 15.48
N ASP A 134 -6.98 -7.52 14.24
CA ASP A 134 -5.84 -7.71 13.35
C ASP A 134 -5.23 -6.35 12.97
N HIS A 135 -3.90 -6.24 13.03
CA HIS A 135 -3.15 -5.05 12.62
C HIS A 135 -2.70 -5.09 11.15
N SER A 136 -2.98 -6.20 10.46
CA SER A 136 -2.69 -6.41 9.06
C SER A 136 -3.35 -5.35 8.20
N LYS A 137 -2.70 -5.08 7.06
CA LYS A 137 -3.14 -4.09 6.07
C LYS A 137 -2.88 -4.66 4.70
N TRP A 138 -3.92 -5.19 4.07
CA TRP A 138 -3.81 -5.74 2.75
C TRP A 138 -5.09 -5.55 1.93
N ALA A 139 -4.95 -5.60 0.61
CA ALA A 139 -6.06 -5.47 -0.32
C ALA A 139 -5.95 -6.54 -1.40
N VAL A 140 -7.07 -7.12 -1.80
CA VAL A 140 -7.13 -8.18 -2.79
C VAL A 140 -8.10 -7.81 -3.91
N THR A 141 -7.73 -8.12 -5.16
CA THR A 141 -8.65 -7.90 -6.28
C THR A 141 -9.79 -8.90 -6.29
N VAL A 142 -11.00 -8.42 -6.61
CA VAL A 142 -12.24 -9.23 -6.67
C VAL A 142 -13.02 -9.00 -7.95
N GLY A 143 -14.07 -9.81 -8.16
CA GLY A 143 -14.93 -9.79 -9.36
C GLY A 143 -14.51 -10.79 -10.43
N LYS A 144 -15.47 -11.17 -11.30
CA LYS A 144 -15.24 -12.08 -12.44
C LYS A 144 -14.47 -11.39 -13.57
N ASP A 145 -14.77 -10.11 -13.83
CA ASP A 145 -14.14 -9.30 -14.90
C ASP A 145 -12.87 -8.56 -14.45
N ARG A 146 -12.21 -9.06 -13.40
CA ARG A 146 -11.01 -8.42 -12.85
C ARG A 146 -9.86 -8.44 -13.85
N LYS A 147 -9.26 -7.28 -14.10
CA LYS A 147 -8.09 -7.13 -14.99
C LYS A 147 -6.77 -7.51 -14.32
N SER A 148 -6.78 -7.67 -12.98
CA SER A 148 -5.62 -7.98 -12.15
C SER A 148 -5.93 -9.12 -11.17
N ASN A 149 -4.92 -9.95 -10.87
CA ASN A 149 -4.96 -10.94 -9.79
C ASN A 149 -3.95 -10.57 -8.70
N ALA A 150 -4.03 -9.31 -8.24
CA ALA A 150 -3.12 -8.79 -7.25
C ALA A 150 -3.58 -9.03 -5.80
N ILE A 151 -2.57 -9.21 -4.96
CA ILE A 151 -2.62 -9.03 -3.51
C ILE A 151 -1.66 -7.90 -3.17
N CYS A 152 -2.09 -6.93 -2.39
CA CYS A 152 -1.30 -5.77 -2.00
C CYS A 152 -1.15 -5.76 -0.48
N ILE A 153 0.08 -5.67 0.05
CA ILE A 153 0.36 -5.62 1.49
C ILE A 153 1.06 -4.30 1.81
N GLY A 154 0.57 -3.57 2.81
CA GLY A 154 0.99 -2.19 3.05
C GLY A 154 0.96 -1.75 4.51
N ASP A 155 1.00 -0.44 4.70
CA ASP A 155 1.15 0.20 6.01
C ASP A 155 0.08 1.27 6.33
N ILE A 156 -0.86 1.51 5.41
CA ILE A 156 -1.97 2.46 5.53
C ILE A 156 -3.30 1.75 5.85
N ASN A 157 -3.96 2.20 6.93
CA ASN A 157 -5.35 1.84 7.23
C ASN A 157 -6.35 2.71 6.44
N ARG A 158 -7.65 2.42 6.52
CA ARG A 158 -8.73 3.24 5.94
C ARG A 158 -9.47 4.06 6.99
N GLN A 159 -8.83 5.11 7.49
CA GLN A 159 -9.46 6.16 8.33
C GLN A 159 -9.19 7.55 7.75
N GLU A 160 -10.06 8.54 8.03
CA GLU A 160 -9.86 9.93 7.59
C GLU A 160 -8.49 10.48 8.01
N SER A 161 -8.02 10.15 9.23
CA SER A 161 -6.71 10.58 9.73
C SER A 161 -5.54 10.10 8.84
N GLN A 162 -5.73 8.98 8.12
CA GLN A 162 -4.72 8.42 7.21
C GLN A 162 -4.60 9.21 5.91
N PHE A 163 -5.52 10.12 5.58
CA PHE A 163 -5.41 10.98 4.40
C PHE A 163 -4.15 11.84 4.45
N ARG A 164 -3.76 12.27 5.65
CA ARG A 164 -2.58 13.12 5.91
C ARG A 164 -1.35 12.33 6.35
N ARG A 165 -1.34 11.00 6.18
CA ARG A 165 -0.20 10.13 6.45
C ARG A 165 0.43 9.65 5.14
N GLY A 166 1.75 9.70 5.06
CA GLY A 166 2.51 9.06 3.98
C GLY A 166 2.64 7.56 4.24
N GLY A 167 2.64 6.79 3.17
CA GLY A 167 2.68 5.32 3.23
C GLY A 167 2.27 4.72 1.89
N GLY A 168 2.08 3.41 1.84
CA GLY A 168 1.76 2.72 0.61
C GLY A 168 1.51 1.23 0.79
N THR A 169 1.52 0.54 -0.34
CA THR A 169 1.34 -0.90 -0.43
C THR A 169 2.22 -1.47 -1.55
N THR A 170 2.63 -2.72 -1.39
CA THR A 170 3.35 -3.48 -2.41
C THR A 170 2.45 -4.58 -2.93
N CYS A 171 2.15 -4.54 -4.23
CA CYS A 171 1.27 -5.48 -4.91
C CYS A 171 2.06 -6.56 -5.64
N LEU A 172 1.58 -7.80 -5.55
CA LEU A 172 2.08 -8.95 -6.31
C LEU A 172 0.95 -9.50 -7.18
N GLU A 173 1.19 -9.59 -8.49
CA GLU A 173 0.31 -10.33 -9.41
C GLU A 173 0.52 -11.84 -9.22
N SER A 174 -0.46 -12.51 -8.63
CA SER A 174 -0.43 -13.96 -8.43
C SER A 174 -1.83 -14.52 -8.19
N LYS A 175 -2.34 -15.28 -9.16
CA LYS A 175 -3.65 -15.96 -9.04
C LYS A 175 -3.71 -16.85 -7.80
N VAL A 176 -2.62 -17.54 -7.46
CA VAL A 176 -2.55 -18.48 -6.34
C VAL A 176 -2.64 -17.73 -5.02
N ILE A 177 -1.77 -16.74 -4.80
CA ILE A 177 -1.72 -16.01 -3.52
C ILE A 177 -2.97 -15.17 -3.34
N ARG A 178 -3.43 -14.50 -4.40
CA ARG A 178 -4.71 -13.77 -4.40
C ARG A 178 -5.89 -14.68 -4.03
N LYS A 179 -5.95 -15.91 -4.53
CA LYS A 179 -6.99 -16.88 -4.16
C LYS A 179 -6.88 -17.27 -2.68
N LEU A 180 -5.67 -17.51 -2.16
CA LEU A 180 -5.46 -17.84 -0.75
C LEU A 180 -5.98 -16.73 0.18
N PHE A 181 -5.59 -15.47 -0.07
CA PHE A 181 -6.08 -14.33 0.71
C PHE A 181 -7.58 -14.11 0.55
N LYS A 182 -8.13 -14.20 -0.67
CA LYS A 182 -9.57 -14.04 -0.86
C LYS A 182 -10.38 -15.12 -0.12
N ASN A 183 -9.85 -16.34 -0.03
CA ASN A 183 -10.50 -17.44 0.68
C ASN A 183 -10.54 -17.25 2.20
N THR A 184 -9.72 -16.34 2.77
CA THR A 184 -9.81 -16.02 4.20
C THR A 184 -10.88 -15.00 4.51
N VAL A 185 -11.47 -14.33 3.51
CA VAL A 185 -12.49 -13.30 3.73
C VAL A 185 -13.81 -13.97 4.08
N ASN A 186 -14.28 -13.79 5.32
CA ASN A 186 -15.55 -14.35 5.79
C ASN A 186 -16.71 -13.35 5.64
N MET A 187 -16.47 -12.07 5.95
CA MET A 187 -17.50 -11.04 5.91
C MET A 187 -16.94 -9.73 5.35
N VAL A 188 -17.72 -9.10 4.48
CA VAL A 188 -17.41 -7.81 3.84
C VAL A 188 -18.54 -6.84 4.15
N GLU A 189 -18.19 -5.60 4.42
CA GLU A 189 -19.15 -4.53 4.67
C GLU A 189 -19.96 -4.24 3.41
N ASN A 190 -21.28 -4.08 3.60
CA ASN A 190 -22.16 -3.67 2.52
C ASN A 190 -21.90 -2.22 2.14
N CYS A 191 -22.34 -1.84 0.95
CA CYS A 191 -22.46 -0.42 0.63
C CYS A 191 -23.88 0.00 0.97
N ASP A 192 -24.03 1.19 1.53
CA ASP A 192 -25.31 1.86 1.62
C ASP A 192 -25.81 2.28 0.22
#